data_AF-A0A1Q9RV17-F1
#
_entry.id   AF-A0A1Q9RV17-F1
#
_cell.length_a   1.000
_cell.length_b   1.000
_cell.length_c   1.000
_cell.angle_alpha   90.00
_cell.angle_beta   90.00
_cell.angle_gamma   90.00
#
_symmetry.space_group_name_H-M   'P 1'
#
loop_
_entity.id
_entity.type
_entity.pdbx_description
1 polymer ?
#
loop_
_entity_poly.entity_id
_entity_poly.type
_entity_poly.pdbx_seq_one_letter_code
_entity_poly.pdbx_strand_id
1 'polypeptide(L)'
;MPAEVRHAAFALVAVPVLLREIGLVRFPVPQNARLVPEDVQHLRRWGALQFGFEMGTGMRTYSPSALPHLVLAAALLVVPLPAAFALAAGFALGRLAMPLLSNAWSDDGSWTAVWARTEPVVRPLLALTCVGSLAAAMLGP
;
A
#
# COMPACT_ATOMS: atom_id res chain seq x y z
N MET A 1 -2.10 11.41 23.56
CA MET A 1 -0.94 12.10 22.93
C MET A 1 -1.45 13.39 22.29
N PRO A 2 -0.81 14.55 22.53
CA PRO A 2 -1.25 15.81 21.92
C PRO A 2 -1.23 15.73 20.39
N ALA A 3 -2.14 16.47 19.73
CA ALA A 3 -2.29 16.44 18.28
C ALA A 3 -1.00 16.82 17.55
N GLU A 4 -0.29 17.85 18.04
CA GLU A 4 0.97 18.32 17.47
C GLU A 4 2.04 17.23 17.44
N VAL A 5 2.22 16.50 18.55
CA VAL A 5 3.21 15.43 18.63
C VAL A 5 2.86 14.30 17.66
N ARG A 6 1.57 13.98 17.52
CA ARG A 6 1.08 12.95 16.60
C ARG A 6 1.29 13.37 15.14
N HIS A 7 1.06 14.64 14.81
CA HIS A 7 1.27 15.20 13.48
C HIS A 7 2.77 15.24 13.14
N ALA A 8 3.62 15.66 14.09
CA ALA A 8 5.06 15.63 13.92
C ALA A 8 5.58 14.20 13.71
N ALA A 9 5.13 13.24 14.53
CA ALA A 9 5.48 11.84 14.38
C ALA A 9 5.05 11.27 13.02
N PHE A 10 3.84 11.61 12.55
CA PHE A 10 3.37 11.22 11.23
C PHE A 10 4.20 11.85 10.11
N ALA A 11 4.52 13.14 10.20
CA ALA A 11 5.35 13.84 9.21
C ALA A 11 6.75 13.23 9.09
N LEU A 12 7.35 12.79 10.19
CA LEU A 12 8.64 12.07 10.22
C LEU A 12 8.61 10.75 9.44
N VAL A 13 7.43 10.13 9.26
CA VAL A 13 7.24 8.94 8.42
C VAL A 13 6.84 9.33 6.98
N ALA A 14 5.92 10.28 6.84
CA ALA A 14 5.35 10.68 5.56
C ALA A 14 6.41 11.26 4.60
N VAL A 15 7.30 12.14 5.09
CA VAL A 15 8.30 12.79 4.26
C VAL A 15 9.30 11.79 3.67
N PRO A 16 9.98 10.91 4.46
CA PRO A 16 10.87 9.91 3.89
C PRO A 16 10.18 8.94 2.94
N VAL A 17 8.94 8.51 3.26
CA VAL A 17 8.15 7.65 2.36
C VAL A 17 7.89 8.36 1.03
N LEU A 18 7.43 9.62 1.06
CA LEU A 18 7.19 10.39 -0.15
C LEU A 18 8.46 10.53 -0.99
N LEU A 19 9.57 10.94 -0.39
CA LEU A 19 10.86 11.08 -1.06
C LEU A 19 11.32 9.76 -1.70
N ARG A 20 11.06 8.62 -1.05
CA ARG A 20 11.35 7.29 -1.59
C ARG A 20 10.47 6.94 -2.79
N GLU A 21 9.16 7.21 -2.69
CA GLU A 21 8.21 6.86 -3.74
C GLU A 21 8.36 7.71 -4.99
N ILE A 22 8.82 8.96 -4.86
CA ILE A 22 9.17 9.83 -6.00
C ILE A 22 10.61 9.61 -6.51
N GLY A 23 11.37 8.70 -5.89
CA GLY A 23 12.68 8.25 -6.37
C GLY A 23 13.89 9.11 -5.94
N LEU A 24 13.71 10.07 -5.03
CA LEU A 24 14.79 10.93 -4.54
C LEU A 24 15.71 10.23 -3.53
N VAL A 25 15.18 9.30 -2.72
CA VAL A 25 15.96 8.51 -1.75
C VAL A 25 15.67 7.02 -1.90
N ARG A 26 16.60 6.17 -1.47
CA ARG A 26 16.45 4.71 -1.47
C ARG A 26 16.78 4.16 -0.10
N PHE A 27 15.83 3.44 0.48
CA PHE A 27 16.02 2.65 1.70
C PHE A 27 15.17 1.39 1.62
N PRO A 28 15.58 0.30 2.31
CA PRO A 28 14.82 -0.94 2.34
C PRO A 28 13.48 -0.72 3.06
N VAL A 29 12.40 -1.25 2.48
CA VAL A 29 11.09 -1.23 3.13
C VAL A 29 11.07 -2.34 4.18
N PRO A 30 10.66 -2.05 5.43
CA PRO A 30 10.44 -3.09 6.43
C PRO A 30 9.38 -4.06 5.90
N GLN A 31 9.75 -5.30 5.58
CA GLN A 31 8.80 -6.27 5.06
C GLN A 31 9.19 -7.68 5.43
N ASN A 32 8.19 -8.54 5.59
CA ASN A 32 8.41 -9.97 5.71
C ASN A 32 8.44 -10.58 4.30
N ALA A 33 9.64 -10.64 3.71
CA ALA A 33 9.89 -11.04 2.32
C ALA A 33 9.74 -12.55 2.05
N ARG A 34 8.82 -13.21 2.77
CA ARG A 34 8.40 -14.58 2.48
C ARG A 34 7.18 -14.51 1.57
N LEU A 35 7.22 -15.24 0.47
CA LEU A 35 6.05 -15.43 -0.39
C LEU A 35 5.09 -16.40 0.29
N VAL A 36 3.79 -16.22 0.05
CA VAL A 36 2.79 -17.21 0.45
C VAL A 36 3.08 -18.50 -0.33
N PRO A 37 3.24 -19.66 0.35
CA PRO A 37 3.53 -20.92 -0.34
C PRO A 37 2.45 -21.30 -1.35
N GLU A 38 2.84 -21.82 -2.51
CA GLU A 38 1.91 -22.32 -3.54
C GLU A 38 1.01 -23.43 -3.00
N ASP A 39 1.49 -24.21 -2.02
CA ASP A 39 0.72 -25.26 -1.35
C ASP A 39 -0.59 -24.76 -0.73
N VAL A 40 -0.66 -23.48 -0.35
CA VAL A 40 -1.89 -22.87 0.17
C VAL A 40 -2.99 -22.87 -0.89
N GLN A 41 -2.65 -22.76 -2.18
CA GLN A 41 -3.62 -22.81 -3.28
C GLN A 41 -4.28 -24.19 -3.43
N HIS A 42 -3.65 -25.26 -2.94
CA HIS A 42 -4.22 -26.61 -2.96
C HIS A 42 -5.36 -26.81 -1.95
N LEU A 43 -5.53 -25.90 -0.99
CA LEU A 43 -6.60 -25.94 0.02
C LEU A 43 -7.97 -25.44 -0.50
N ARG A 44 -8.15 -25.35 -1.83
CA ARG A 44 -9.38 -24.86 -2.51
C ARG A 44 -9.83 -23.52 -1.91
N ARG A 45 -11.08 -23.44 -1.40
CA ARG A 45 -11.68 -22.22 -0.83
C ARG A 45 -10.93 -21.65 0.37
N TRP A 46 -10.33 -22.50 1.19
CA TRP A 46 -9.57 -22.07 2.37
C TRP A 46 -8.21 -21.50 1.97
N GLY A 47 -7.65 -22.00 0.86
CA GLY A 47 -6.44 -21.46 0.25
C GLY A 47 -6.59 -20.02 -0.19
N ALA A 48 -7.68 -19.69 -0.90
CA ALA A 48 -7.95 -18.32 -1.33
C ALA A 48 -8.13 -17.35 -0.15
N LEU A 49 -8.83 -17.79 0.91
CA LEU A 49 -9.02 -17.00 2.12
C LEU A 49 -7.70 -16.78 2.87
N GLN A 50 -6.90 -17.82 3.06
CA GLN A 50 -5.59 -17.73 3.72
C GLN A 50 -4.62 -16.88 2.91
N PHE A 51 -4.56 -17.06 1.59
CA PHE A 51 -3.74 -16.25 0.70
C PHE A 51 -4.13 -14.77 0.80
N GLY A 52 -5.43 -14.46 0.69
CA GLY A 52 -5.93 -13.09 0.83
C GLY A 52 -5.60 -12.49 2.19
N PHE A 53 -5.70 -13.26 3.27
CA PHE A 53 -5.35 -12.83 4.62
C PHE A 53 -3.84 -12.57 4.78
N GLU A 54 -2.98 -13.53 4.39
CA GLU A 54 -1.52 -13.40 4.50
C GLU A 54 -0.96 -12.26 3.63
N MET A 55 -1.52 -12.09 2.43
CA MET A 55 -1.18 -11.00 1.52
C MET A 55 -1.74 -9.65 1.98
N GLY A 56 -2.97 -9.64 2.47
CA GLY A 56 -3.68 -8.43 2.90
C GLY A 56 -3.10 -7.83 4.18
N THR A 57 -2.70 -8.67 5.14
CA THR A 57 -2.07 -8.23 6.39
C THR A 57 -0.57 -7.95 6.26
N GLY A 58 0.04 -8.31 5.13
CA GLY A 58 1.48 -8.18 4.91
C GLY A 58 2.34 -9.18 5.70
N MET A 59 1.72 -10.21 6.31
CA MET A 59 2.44 -11.27 7.01
C MET A 59 3.39 -12.04 6.08
N ARG A 60 3.02 -12.20 4.82
CA ARG A 60 3.85 -12.83 3.79
C ARG A 60 3.59 -12.15 2.44
N THR A 61 4.24 -11.02 2.20
CA THR A 61 4.17 -10.33 0.90
C THR A 61 5.46 -9.55 0.66
N TYR A 62 5.94 -9.59 -0.58
CA TYR A 62 6.87 -8.58 -1.06
C TYR A 62 6.08 -7.30 -1.34
N SER A 63 6.52 -6.15 -0.82
CA SER A 63 5.90 -4.85 -1.07
C SER A 63 6.92 -3.89 -1.69
N PRO A 64 6.83 -3.59 -3.00
CA PRO A 64 7.78 -2.69 -3.64
C PRO A 64 7.65 -1.22 -3.16
N SER A 65 6.46 -0.86 -2.65
CA SER A 65 6.11 0.48 -2.19
C SER A 65 6.09 0.56 -0.66
N ALA A 66 6.50 1.71 -0.13
CA ALA A 66 6.39 2.02 1.30
C ALA A 66 5.00 2.58 1.70
N LEU A 67 4.11 2.85 0.74
CA LEU A 67 2.79 3.44 0.99
C LEU A 67 1.90 2.64 1.96
N PRO A 68 1.87 1.29 1.97
CA PRO A 68 1.12 0.53 2.96
C PRO A 68 1.51 0.85 4.41
N HIS A 69 2.80 1.09 4.65
CA HIS A 69 3.31 1.45 5.98
C HIS A 69 2.89 2.87 6.37
N LEU A 70 2.85 3.79 5.40
CA LEU A 70 2.35 5.15 5.61
C LEU A 70 0.86 5.15 5.96
N VAL A 71 0.05 4.36 5.26
CA VAL A 71 -1.38 4.22 5.54
C VAL A 71 -1.60 3.63 6.94
N LEU A 72 -0.81 2.63 7.34
CA LEU A 72 -0.84 2.11 8.70
C LEU A 72 -0.46 3.17 9.74
N ALA A 73 0.61 3.94 9.49
CA ALA A 73 1.02 5.02 10.38
C ALA A 73 -0.08 6.09 10.52
N ALA A 74 -0.76 6.44 9.42
CA ALA A 74 -1.89 7.37 9.43
C ALA A 74 -3.10 6.83 10.21
N ALA A 75 -3.39 5.53 10.09
CA ALA A 75 -4.48 4.90 10.85
C ALA A 75 -4.24 4.94 12.37
N LEU A 76 -2.98 4.85 12.80
CA LEU A 76 -2.59 4.82 14.23
C LEU A 76 -2.38 6.21 14.82
N LEU A 77 -1.80 7.11 14.04
CA LEU A 77 -1.50 8.49 14.38
C LEU A 77 -2.35 9.33 13.43
N VAL A 78 -3.27 10.20 13.78
CA VAL A 78 -3.92 11.19 12.87
C VAL A 78 -5.29 10.83 12.31
N VAL A 79 -5.58 9.61 11.86
CA VAL A 79 -6.90 9.29 11.29
C VAL A 79 -7.88 8.86 12.38
N PRO A 80 -9.10 9.45 12.45
CA PRO A 80 -10.12 9.02 13.39
C PRO A 80 -10.70 7.66 13.00
N LEU A 81 -11.19 6.91 14.00
CA LEU A 81 -11.66 5.53 13.81
C LEU A 81 -12.67 5.34 12.65
N PRO A 82 -13.68 6.22 12.45
CA PRO A 82 -14.60 6.06 11.31
C PRO A 82 -13.90 6.17 9.94
N ALA A 83 -12.91 7.05 9.81
CA ALA A 83 -12.16 7.24 8.57
C ALA A 83 -11.14 6.11 8.31
N ALA A 84 -10.77 5.34 9.35
CA ALA A 84 -9.92 4.17 9.18
C ALA A 84 -10.55 3.10 8.27
N PHE A 85 -11.88 2.98 8.24
CA PHE A 85 -12.57 2.07 7.32
C PHE A 85 -12.42 2.51 5.85
N ALA A 86 -12.43 3.81 5.57
CA ALA A 86 -12.17 4.33 4.24
C ALA A 86 -10.73 4.04 3.80
N LEU A 87 -9.75 4.18 4.70
CA LEU A 87 -8.36 3.78 4.44
C LEU A 87 -8.22 2.28 4.18
N ALA A 88 -8.86 1.45 5.01
CA ALA A 88 -8.84 0.00 4.84
C ALA A 88 -9.47 -0.43 3.50
N ALA A 89 -10.59 0.20 3.12
CA ALA A 89 -11.24 -0.04 1.84
C ALA A 89 -10.35 0.38 0.66
N GLY A 90 -9.76 1.59 0.70
CA GLY A 90 -8.84 2.07 -0.33
C GLY A 90 -7.61 1.16 -0.48
N PHE A 91 -7.03 0.71 0.62
CA PHE A 91 -5.93 -0.25 0.63
C PHE A 91 -6.35 -1.60 0.00
N ALA A 92 -7.48 -2.15 0.41
CA ALA A 92 -8.00 -3.42 -0.13
C ALA A 92 -8.29 -3.31 -1.64
N LEU A 93 -8.91 -2.20 -2.07
CA LEU A 93 -9.18 -1.92 -3.49
C LEU A 93 -7.88 -1.80 -4.30
N GLY A 94 -6.87 -1.10 -3.79
CA GLY A 94 -5.57 -0.98 -4.45
C GLY A 94 -4.88 -2.34 -4.63
N ARG A 95 -4.94 -3.21 -3.62
CA ARG A 95 -4.40 -4.58 -3.71
C ARG A 95 -5.18 -5.48 -4.66
N LEU A 96 -6.50 -5.26 -4.78
CA LEU A 96 -7.35 -6.00 -5.70
C LEU A 96 -7.23 -5.52 -7.15
N ALA A 97 -7.00 -4.22 -7.37
CA ALA A 97 -6.92 -3.64 -8.70
C ALA A 97 -5.82 -4.29 -9.56
N MET A 98 -4.64 -4.53 -8.98
CA MET A 98 -3.51 -5.11 -9.71
C MET A 98 -3.80 -6.49 -10.32
N PRO A 99 -4.23 -7.51 -9.54
CA PRO A 99 -4.57 -8.82 -10.11
C PRO A 99 -5.80 -8.76 -11.02
N LEU A 100 -6.81 -7.92 -10.73
CA LEU A 100 -7.97 -7.78 -11.61
C LEU A 100 -7.59 -7.22 -12.99
N LEU A 101 -6.82 -6.14 -13.02
CA LEU A 101 -6.37 -5.53 -14.27
C LEU A 101 -5.43 -6.46 -15.05
N SER A 102 -4.53 -7.16 -14.34
CA SER A 102 -3.65 -8.15 -14.96
C SER A 102 -4.43 -9.31 -15.57
N ASN A 103 -5.43 -9.85 -14.87
CA ASN A 103 -6.22 -10.99 -15.33
C ASN A 103 -7.25 -10.63 -16.41
N ALA A 104 -7.62 -9.35 -16.52
CA ALA A 104 -8.44 -8.85 -17.61
C ALA A 104 -7.63 -8.61 -18.90
N TRP A 105 -6.30 -8.69 -18.82
CA TRP A 105 -5.38 -8.52 -19.94
C TRP A 105 -5.02 -9.88 -20.58
N SER A 106 -4.40 -9.86 -21.77
CA SER A 106 -3.89 -11.06 -22.42
C SER A 106 -2.74 -11.75 -21.64
N ASP A 107 -2.68 -13.07 -21.73
CA ASP A 107 -1.67 -13.94 -21.09
C ASP A 107 -0.26 -13.88 -21.73
N ASP A 108 -0.06 -12.98 -22.70
CA ASP A 108 1.19 -12.83 -23.45
C ASP A 108 2.29 -12.05 -22.68
N GLY A 109 2.04 -11.71 -21.42
CA GLY A 109 2.93 -10.91 -20.59
C GLY A 109 2.99 -9.42 -20.96
N SER A 110 2.17 -8.97 -21.92
CA SER A 110 2.15 -7.57 -22.35
C SER A 110 1.73 -6.62 -21.23
N TRP A 111 0.89 -7.07 -20.29
CA TRP A 111 0.55 -6.32 -19.07
C TRP A 111 1.79 -5.91 -18.27
N THR A 112 2.74 -6.83 -18.05
CA THR A 112 3.98 -6.53 -17.32
C THR A 112 4.80 -5.47 -18.04
N ALA A 113 4.85 -5.51 -19.37
CA ALA A 113 5.56 -4.51 -20.18
C ALA A 113 4.88 -3.14 -20.16
N VAL A 114 3.54 -3.08 -20.11
CA VAL A 114 2.79 -1.83 -19.91
C VAL A 114 3.04 -1.28 -18.51
N TRP A 115 2.95 -2.13 -17.48
CA TRP A 115 3.20 -1.72 -16.10
C TRP A 115 4.62 -1.17 -15.93
N ALA A 116 5.65 -1.86 -16.42
CA ALA A 116 7.04 -1.41 -16.31
C ALA A 116 7.29 -0.03 -16.94
N ARG A 117 6.57 0.31 -18.02
CA ARG A 117 6.65 1.63 -18.68
C ARG A 117 5.90 2.72 -17.92
N THR A 118 4.81 2.36 -17.24
CA THR A 118 3.91 3.32 -16.60
C THR A 118 4.24 3.53 -15.11
N GLU A 119 4.84 2.53 -14.46
CA GLU A 119 5.19 2.56 -13.03
C GLU A 119 5.98 3.82 -12.62
N PRO A 120 6.99 4.29 -13.37
CA PRO A 120 7.74 5.50 -12.99
C PRO A 120 6.89 6.76 -12.89
N VAL A 121 5.71 6.79 -13.52
CA VAL A 121 4.75 7.90 -13.48
C VAL A 121 3.64 7.63 -12.47
N VAL A 122 3.08 6.41 -12.46
CA VAL A 122 1.98 6.04 -11.56
C VAL A 122 2.41 6.08 -10.10
N ARG A 123 3.62 5.59 -9.79
CA ARG A 123 4.13 5.51 -8.43
C ARG A 123 4.24 6.88 -7.73
N PRO A 124 4.89 7.92 -8.30
CA PRO A 124 4.93 9.23 -7.68
C PRO A 124 3.54 9.87 -7.58
N LEU A 125 2.67 9.69 -8.59
CA LEU A 125 1.30 10.20 -8.53
C LEU A 125 0.52 9.59 -7.36
N LEU A 126 0.56 8.25 -7.20
CA LEU A 126 -0.07 7.57 -6.07
C LEU A 126 0.47 8.06 -4.73
N ALA A 127 1.78 8.30 -4.63
CA ALA A 127 2.39 8.80 -3.41
C ALA A 127 1.95 10.23 -3.07
N LEU A 128 1.96 11.12 -4.07
CA LEU A 128 1.49 12.50 -3.92
C LEU A 128 0.01 12.56 -3.57
N THR A 129 -0.84 11.77 -4.25
CA THR A 129 -2.27 11.69 -3.94
C THR A 129 -2.49 11.13 -2.54
N CYS A 130 -1.80 10.06 -2.15
CA CYS A 130 -1.94 9.46 -0.81
C CYS A 130 -1.55 10.45 0.30
N VAL A 131 -0.35 11.05 0.21
CA VAL A 131 0.12 12.04 1.19
C VAL A 131 -0.77 13.28 1.18
N GLY A 132 -1.15 13.77 0.00
CA GLY A 132 -2.01 14.94 -0.14
C GLY A 132 -3.40 14.73 0.46
N SER A 133 -4.03 13.57 0.21
CA SER A 133 -5.33 13.23 0.82
C SER A 133 -5.24 13.08 2.34
N LEU A 134 -4.16 12.49 2.86
CA LEU A 134 -3.95 12.38 4.31
C LEU A 134 -3.71 13.75 4.95
N ALA A 135 -2.89 14.60 4.33
CA ALA A 135 -2.66 15.96 4.80
C ALA A 135 -3.95 16.79 4.78
N ALA A 136 -4.75 16.69 3.71
CA ALA A 136 -6.06 17.35 3.64
C ALA A 136 -7.01 16.87 4.74
N ALA A 137 -7.04 15.56 5.02
CA ALA A 137 -7.84 14.99 6.09
C ALA A 137 -7.40 15.47 7.49
N MET A 138 -6.11 15.78 7.68
CA MET A 138 -5.59 16.32 8.94
C MET A 138 -5.86 17.81 9.14
N LEU A 139 -6.03 18.55 8.04
CA LEU A 139 -6.32 19.99 8.04
C LEU A 139 -7.83 20.29 7.98
N GLY A 140 -8.65 19.28 7.73
CA GLY A 140 -10.10 19.39 7.77
C GLY A 140 -10.63 19.71 9.17
N PRO A 141 -11.78 20.40 9.26
CA PRO A 141 -12.41 20.77 10.54
C PRO A 141 -12.88 19.57 11.36
#